data_AF-A0A3N5FSG3-F1
#
_entry.id   AF-A0A3N5FSG3-F1
#
_cell.length_a   1.000
_cell.length_b   1.000
_cell.length_c   1.000
_cell.angle_alpha   90.00
_cell.angle_beta   90.00
_cell.angle_gamma   90.00
#
_symmetry.space_group_name_H-M   'P 1'
#
loop_
_entity.id
_entity.type
_entity.pdbx_description
1 polymer ?
#
loop_
_entity_poly.entity_id
_entity_poly.type
_entity_poly.pdbx_seq_one_letter_code
_entity_poly.pdbx_strand_id
1 'polypeptide(L)'
;MSDSALNHAELNDRQRRALPYLAVAPSVQEACRQAKIRTDTYYRWLKNPDFVAALKQQQNELVTDAMNCLRANIGKAVETLVGLLDNDSNFLKRSVANDIITHYLKYSELSEIEERLETVEKFVLERKTYRER
;
A
#
# COMPACT_ATOMS: atom_id res chain seq x y z
N MET A 1 7.26 -21.56 3.45
CA MET A 1 6.94 -21.95 2.06
C MET A 1 5.55 -21.42 1.77
N SER A 2 5.43 -20.80 0.60
CA SER A 2 4.39 -19.86 0.17
C SER A 2 2.94 -20.28 0.44
N ASP A 3 2.19 -19.40 1.11
CA ASP A 3 0.72 -19.45 1.26
C ASP A 3 0.03 -18.78 0.04
N SER A 4 0.66 -18.84 -1.15
CA SER A 4 0.19 -18.19 -2.40
C SER A 4 -0.85 -19.00 -3.16
N ALA A 5 -1.68 -19.79 -2.47
CA ALA A 5 -2.67 -20.65 -3.11
C ALA A 5 -4.02 -20.60 -2.39
N LEU A 6 -4.51 -19.40 -2.07
CA LEU A 6 -5.92 -19.23 -1.71
C LEU A 6 -6.77 -19.26 -2.98
N ASN A 7 -7.18 -20.49 -3.33
CA ASN A 7 -8.35 -20.87 -4.11
C ASN A 7 -8.86 -19.86 -5.15
N HIS A 8 -8.26 -19.85 -6.34
CA HIS A 8 -8.97 -19.46 -7.56
C HIS A 8 -10.10 -20.42 -7.95
N ALA A 9 -10.41 -21.43 -7.13
CA ALA A 9 -11.33 -22.51 -7.42
C ALA A 9 -12.75 -22.02 -7.78
N GLU A 10 -13.20 -20.89 -7.22
CA GLU A 10 -14.54 -20.34 -7.48
C GLU A 10 -14.60 -19.25 -8.57
N LEU A 11 -13.44 -18.82 -9.10
CA LEU A 11 -13.41 -17.87 -10.21
C LEU A 11 -13.54 -18.59 -11.55
N ASN A 12 -14.43 -18.11 -12.42
CA ASN A 12 -14.47 -18.60 -13.79
C ASN A 12 -13.27 -18.09 -14.60
N ASP A 13 -12.96 -18.75 -15.71
CA ASP A 13 -11.82 -18.40 -16.58
C ASP A 13 -11.87 -16.97 -17.12
N ARG A 14 -13.07 -16.40 -17.24
CA ARG A 14 -13.26 -15.02 -17.68
C ARG A 14 -12.83 -14.04 -16.60
N GLN A 15 -13.16 -14.31 -15.33
CA GLN A 15 -12.73 -13.52 -14.17
C GLN A 15 -11.21 -13.60 -14.01
N ARG A 16 -10.62 -14.81 -14.04
CA ARG A 16 -9.17 -14.99 -13.89
C ARG A 16 -8.36 -14.24 -14.94
N ARG A 17 -8.80 -14.27 -16.21
CA ARG A 17 -8.13 -13.53 -17.30
C ARG A 17 -8.31 -12.01 -17.21
N ALA A 18 -9.39 -11.54 -16.60
CA ALA A 18 -9.64 -10.11 -16.45
C ALA A 18 -8.84 -9.50 -15.29
N LEU A 19 -8.61 -10.24 -14.21
CA LEU A 19 -7.99 -9.75 -12.97
C LEU A 19 -6.72 -8.91 -13.18
N PRO A 20 -5.70 -9.35 -13.97
CA PRO A 20 -4.47 -8.57 -14.11
C PRO A 20 -4.69 -7.16 -14.69
N TYR A 21 -5.63 -7.02 -15.64
CA TYR A 21 -5.97 -5.72 -16.22
C TYR A 21 -6.79 -4.87 -15.25
N LEU A 22 -7.62 -5.50 -14.44
CA LEU A 22 -8.45 -4.83 -13.43
C LEU A 22 -7.65 -4.33 -12.23
N ALA A 23 -6.57 -5.03 -11.88
CA ALA A 23 -5.72 -4.68 -10.75
C ALA A 23 -4.83 -3.45 -11.02
N VAL A 24 -4.42 -3.22 -12.27
CA VAL A 24 -3.41 -2.20 -12.62
C VAL A 24 -4.01 -0.92 -13.22
N ALA A 25 -5.16 -1.01 -13.88
CA ALA A 25 -5.67 0.11 -14.67
C ALA A 25 -6.10 1.32 -13.82
N PRO A 26 -5.84 2.56 -14.30
CA PRO A 26 -6.12 3.79 -13.54
C PRO A 26 -7.61 4.16 -13.49
N SER A 27 -8.46 3.50 -14.28
CA SER A 27 -9.91 3.71 -14.28
C SER A 27 -10.64 2.42 -14.64
N VAL A 28 -11.88 2.29 -14.16
CA VAL A 28 -12.74 1.12 -14.44
C VAL A 28 -13.00 0.96 -15.95
N GLN A 29 -13.14 2.06 -16.68
CA GLN A 29 -13.39 2.05 -18.12
C GLN A 29 -12.20 1.44 -18.87
N GLU A 30 -10.99 1.87 -18.52
CA GLU A 30 -9.77 1.35 -19.14
C GLU A 30 -9.52 -0.10 -18.75
N ALA A 31 -9.74 -0.42 -17.48
CA ALA A 31 -9.66 -1.77 -16.93
C ALA A 31 -10.55 -2.75 -17.72
N CYS A 32 -11.82 -2.37 -17.92
CA CYS A 32 -12.80 -3.17 -18.65
C CYS A 32 -12.43 -3.30 -20.13
N ARG A 33 -11.96 -2.22 -20.76
CA ARG A 33 -11.52 -2.21 -22.16
C ARG A 33 -10.36 -3.18 -22.39
N GLN A 34 -9.33 -3.12 -21.54
CA GLN A 34 -8.16 -4.00 -21.61
C GLN A 34 -8.53 -5.46 -21.31
N ALA A 35 -9.38 -5.69 -20.30
CA ALA A 35 -9.91 -7.01 -19.96
C ALA A 35 -10.92 -7.56 -20.98
N LYS A 36 -11.32 -6.77 -22.00
CA LYS A 36 -12.34 -7.11 -22.99
C LYS A 36 -13.68 -7.52 -22.34
N ILE A 37 -14.10 -6.78 -21.31
CA ILE A 37 -15.39 -6.93 -20.65
C ILE A 37 -16.18 -5.63 -20.70
N ARG A 38 -17.49 -5.74 -20.53
CA ARG A 38 -18.36 -4.57 -20.34
C ARG A 38 -18.30 -4.12 -18.87
N THR A 39 -18.48 -2.83 -18.63
CA THR A 39 -18.49 -2.27 -17.26
C THR A 39 -19.60 -2.86 -16.39
N ASP A 40 -20.76 -3.16 -16.97
CA ASP A 40 -21.85 -3.90 -16.30
C ASP A 40 -21.40 -5.27 -15.73
N THR A 41 -20.53 -5.97 -16.46
CA THR A 41 -19.99 -7.27 -16.08
C THR A 41 -19.05 -7.13 -14.90
N TYR A 42 -18.22 -6.09 -14.89
CA TYR A 42 -17.36 -5.74 -13.76
C TYR A 42 -18.18 -5.45 -12.49
N TYR A 43 -19.17 -4.54 -12.56
CA TYR A 43 -20.01 -4.23 -11.39
C TYR A 43 -20.84 -5.43 -10.92
N ARG A 44 -21.23 -6.34 -11.82
CA ARG A 44 -21.86 -7.60 -11.43
C ARG A 44 -20.89 -8.52 -10.68
N TRP A 45 -19.64 -8.62 -11.13
CA TRP A 45 -18.62 -9.43 -10.45
C TRP A 45 -18.22 -8.87 -9.09
N LEU A 46 -18.29 -7.55 -8.87
CA LEU A 46 -18.08 -6.96 -7.54
C LEU A 46 -19.11 -7.42 -6.48
N LYS A 47 -20.21 -8.05 -6.89
CA LYS A 47 -21.17 -8.68 -5.96
C LYS A 47 -20.72 -10.06 -5.48
N ASN A 48 -19.73 -10.67 -6.13
CA ASN A 48 -19.15 -11.93 -5.73
C ASN A 48 -17.95 -11.65 -4.78
N PRO A 49 -17.99 -12.14 -3.52
CA PRO A 49 -16.96 -11.86 -2.54
C PRO A 49 -15.58 -12.45 -2.93
N ASP A 50 -15.53 -13.61 -3.57
CA ASP A 50 -14.28 -14.27 -3.98
C ASP A 50 -13.57 -13.48 -5.09
N PHE A 51 -14.34 -12.91 -6.01
CA PHE A 51 -13.80 -12.02 -7.03
C PHE A 51 -13.24 -10.73 -6.43
N VAL A 52 -13.95 -10.14 -5.46
CA VAL A 52 -13.48 -8.94 -4.75
C VAL A 52 -12.19 -9.26 -3.97
N ALA A 53 -12.14 -10.41 -3.29
CA ALA A 53 -10.96 -10.85 -2.56
C ALA A 53 -9.75 -11.04 -3.49
N ALA A 54 -9.94 -11.73 -4.62
CA ALA A 54 -8.87 -11.95 -5.59
C ALA A 54 -8.37 -10.65 -6.25
N LEU A 55 -9.27 -9.72 -6.56
CA LEU A 55 -8.90 -8.41 -7.09
C LEU A 55 -8.09 -7.60 -6.08
N LYS A 56 -8.55 -7.55 -4.82
CA LYS A 56 -7.83 -6.89 -3.73
C LYS A 56 -6.46 -7.51 -3.50
N GLN A 57 -6.35 -8.83 -3.56
CA GLN A 57 -5.07 -9.51 -3.41
C GLN A 57 -4.06 -9.06 -4.46
N GLN A 58 -4.43 -9.06 -5.75
CA GLN A 58 -3.52 -8.59 -6.80
C GLN A 58 -3.16 -7.11 -6.64
N GLN A 59 -4.11 -6.27 -6.25
CA GLN A 59 -3.84 -4.86 -5.95
C GLN A 59 -2.86 -4.71 -4.79
N ASN A 60 -3.01 -5.51 -3.74
CA ASN A 60 -2.10 -5.52 -2.60
C ASN A 60 -0.70 -5.97 -3.00
N GLU A 61 -0.58 -7.02 -3.82
CA GLU A 61 0.72 -7.49 -4.35
C GLU A 61 1.43 -6.37 -5.12
N LEU A 62 0.72 -5.65 -6.00
CA LEU A 62 1.27 -4.49 -6.72
C LEU A 62 1.72 -3.37 -5.79
N VAL A 63 0.93 -3.07 -4.76
CA VAL A 63 1.29 -2.06 -3.76
C VAL A 63 2.52 -2.51 -2.97
N THR A 64 2.59 -3.78 -2.57
CA THR A 64 3.75 -4.35 -1.90
C THR A 64 5.01 -4.20 -2.75
N ASP A 65 4.94 -4.51 -4.04
CA ASP A 65 6.08 -4.36 -4.95
C ASP A 65 6.49 -2.89 -5.12
N ALA A 66 5.52 -1.98 -5.26
CA ALA A 66 5.80 -0.54 -5.32
C ALA A 66 6.45 -0.02 -4.03
N MET A 67 5.97 -0.47 -2.87
CA MET A 67 6.54 -0.13 -1.57
C MET A 67 7.95 -0.69 -1.39
N ASN A 68 8.22 -1.89 -1.88
CA ASN A 68 9.56 -2.47 -1.89
C ASN A 68 10.52 -1.64 -2.76
N CYS A 69 10.06 -1.20 -3.94
CA CYS A 69 10.83 -0.30 -4.79
C CYS A 69 11.10 1.04 -4.10
N LEU A 70 10.10 1.64 -3.45
CA LEU A 70 10.27 2.88 -2.69
C LEU A 70 11.30 2.69 -1.56
N ARG A 71 11.17 1.62 -0.77
CA ARG A 71 12.10 1.30 0.32
C ARG A 71 13.53 1.14 -0.16
N ALA A 72 13.73 0.50 -1.32
CA ALA A 72 15.04 0.34 -1.93
C ALA A 72 15.67 1.66 -2.39
N ASN A 73 14.87 2.69 -2.68
CA ASN A 73 15.32 3.96 -3.24
C ASN A 73 15.22 5.15 -2.28
N ILE A 74 14.70 4.97 -1.06
CA ILE A 74 14.41 6.08 -0.14
C ILE A 74 15.66 6.89 0.21
N GLY A 75 16.81 6.24 0.41
CA GLY A 75 18.08 6.93 0.69
C GLY A 75 18.49 7.88 -0.44
N LYS A 76 18.43 7.41 -1.69
CA LYS A 76 18.71 8.23 -2.87
C LYS A 76 17.74 9.41 -3.01
N ALA A 77 16.45 9.20 -2.71
CA ALA A 77 15.46 10.27 -2.72
C ALA A 77 15.76 11.34 -1.66
N VAL A 78 16.16 10.92 -0.44
CA VAL A 78 16.58 11.83 0.63
C VAL A 78 17.83 12.62 0.24
N GLU A 79 18.87 11.96 -0.29
CA GLU A 79 20.10 12.62 -0.79
C GLU A 79 19.78 13.64 -1.87
N THR A 80 18.83 13.32 -2.76
CA THR A 80 18.38 14.25 -3.80
C THR A 80 17.74 15.50 -3.19
N LEU A 81 16.85 15.35 -2.21
CA LEU A 81 16.26 16.50 -1.51
C LEU A 81 17.32 17.31 -0.75
N VAL A 82 18.24 16.65 -0.04
CA VAL A 82 19.32 17.35 0.67
C VAL A 82 20.19 18.15 -0.31
N GLY A 83 20.55 17.58 -1.47
CA GLY A 83 21.31 18.30 -2.49
C GLY A 83 20.59 19.52 -3.07
N LEU A 84 19.25 19.52 -3.12
CA LEU A 84 18.48 20.68 -3.55
C LEU A 84 18.52 21.86 -2.56
N LEU A 85 19.00 21.66 -1.33
CA LEU A 85 19.24 22.76 -0.38
C LEU A 85 20.37 23.70 -0.83
N ASP A 86 21.25 23.22 -1.71
CA ASP A 86 22.34 24.02 -2.28
C ASP A 86 21.93 24.74 -3.58
N ASN A 87 20.70 24.58 -4.06
CA ASN A 87 20.22 25.16 -5.32
C ASN A 87 20.10 26.70 -5.29
N ASP A 88 20.53 27.42 -6.32
CA ASP A 88 20.51 28.90 -6.33
C ASP A 88 19.12 29.54 -6.09
N SER A 89 18.03 28.83 -6.35
CA SER A 89 16.67 29.32 -6.08
C SER A 89 16.32 29.26 -4.60
N ASN A 90 16.29 30.42 -3.94
CA ASN A 90 15.80 30.56 -2.56
C ASN A 90 14.38 30.00 -2.36
N PHE A 91 13.52 30.10 -3.38
CA PHE A 91 12.17 29.52 -3.32
C PHE A 91 12.23 28.00 -3.24
N LEU A 92 13.06 27.36 -4.07
CA LEU A 92 13.23 25.91 -4.07
C LEU A 92 13.87 25.44 -2.76
N LYS A 93 14.94 26.11 -2.29
CA LYS A 93 15.57 25.82 -0.99
C LYS A 93 14.55 25.82 0.14
N ARG A 94 13.73 26.89 0.22
CA ARG A 94 12.70 27.01 1.26
C ARG A 94 11.67 25.89 1.17
N SER A 95 11.21 25.56 -0.03
CA SER A 95 10.24 24.48 -0.24
C SER A 95 10.80 23.14 0.21
N VAL A 96 11.99 22.79 -0.26
CA VAL A 96 12.67 21.52 0.07
C VAL A 96 12.98 21.43 1.56
N ALA A 97 13.48 22.51 2.17
CA ALA A 97 13.70 22.54 3.62
C ALA A 97 12.41 22.29 4.39
N ASN A 98 11.30 22.90 3.96
CA ASN A 98 9.99 22.68 4.56
C ASN A 98 9.49 21.23 4.37
N ASP A 99 9.74 20.62 3.21
CA ASP A 99 9.40 19.22 2.96
C ASP A 99 10.17 18.29 3.89
N ILE A 100 11.49 18.48 4.01
CA ILE A 100 12.36 17.70 4.91
C ILE A 100 11.88 17.83 6.37
N ILE A 101 11.63 19.06 6.85
CA ILE A 101 11.13 19.31 8.20
C ILE A 101 9.77 18.63 8.40
N THR A 102 8.86 18.74 7.43
CA THR A 102 7.54 18.12 7.49
C THR A 102 7.62 16.59 7.57
N HIS A 103 8.49 15.96 6.79
CA HIS A 103 8.71 14.52 6.84
C HIS A 103 9.30 14.07 8.17
N TYR A 104 10.27 14.82 8.72
CA TYR A 104 10.85 14.52 10.02
C TYR A 104 9.82 14.63 11.16
N LEU A 105 9.00 15.69 11.18
CA LEU A 105 7.98 15.87 12.20
C LEU A 105 6.95 14.73 12.18
N LYS A 106 6.51 14.30 10.98
CA LYS A 106 5.61 13.15 10.81
C LYS A 106 6.24 11.85 11.31
N TYR A 107 7.52 11.63 11.00
CA TYR A 107 8.25 10.47 11.52
C TYR A 107 8.30 10.49 13.05
N SER A 108 8.67 11.63 13.64
CA SER A 108 8.75 11.78 15.10
C SER A 108 7.41 11.52 15.79
N GLU A 109 6.31 12.05 15.24
CA GLU A 109 4.96 11.82 15.75
C GLU A 109 4.57 10.33 15.69
N LEU A 110 4.83 9.67 14.55
CA LEU A 110 4.55 8.25 14.39
C LEU A 110 5.40 7.38 15.33
N SER A 111 6.68 7.68 15.49
CA SER A 111 7.57 6.96 16.41
C SER A 111 7.14 7.10 17.87
N GLU A 112 6.69 8.29 18.30
CA GLU A 112 6.15 8.49 19.64
C GLU A 112 4.86 7.67 19.87
N ILE A 113 3.98 7.63 18.87
CA ILE A 113 2.75 6.83 18.92
C ILE A 113 3.08 5.34 19.00
N GLU A 114 4.04 4.86 18.20
CA GLU A 114 4.50 3.47 18.21
C GLU A 114 5.07 3.08 19.58
N GLU A 115 5.97 3.88 20.16
CA GLU A 115 6.56 3.62 21.49
C GLU A 115 5.48 3.54 22.59
N ARG A 116 4.51 4.46 22.54
CA ARG A 116 3.39 4.47 23.48
C ARG A 116 2.47 3.26 23.28
N LEU A 117 2.25 2.84 22.04
CA LEU A 117 1.44 1.66 21.72
C LEU A 117 2.12 0.38 22.24
N GLU A 118 3.41 0.21 22.02
CA GLU A 118 4.20 -0.93 22.54
C GLU A 118 4.11 -1.00 24.07
N THR A 119 4.20 0.15 24.76
CA THR A 119 4.04 0.24 26.21
C THR A 119 2.65 -0.23 26.66
N VAL A 120 1.60 0.20 25.96
CA VAL A 120 0.21 -0.21 26.25
C VAL A 120 0.03 -1.70 26.00
N GLU A 121 0.51 -2.22 24.88
CA GLU A 121 0.43 -3.64 24.52
C GLU A 121 1.11 -4.53 25.57
N LYS A 122 2.28 -4.11 26.07
CA LYS A 122 2.98 -4.79 27.16
C LYS A 122 2.12 -4.88 28.41
N PHE A 123 1.54 -3.77 28.89
CA PHE A 123 0.69 -3.79 30.08
C PHE A 123 -0.58 -4.63 29.90
N VAL A 124 -1.17 -4.63 28.71
CA VAL A 124 -2.34 -5.47 28.38
C VAL A 124 -1.96 -6.95 28.43
N LEU A 125 -0.82 -7.34 27.87
CA LEU A 125 -0.31 -8.71 27.89
C LEU A 125 0.00 -9.17 29.32
N GLU A 126 0.72 -8.37 30.10
CA GLU A 126 1.01 -8.66 31.51
C GLU A 126 -0.30 -8.88 32.29
N ARG A 127 -1.29 -7.99 32.14
CA ARG A 127 -2.59 -8.14 32.82
C ARG A 127 -3.37 -9.39 32.39
N LYS A 128 -3.30 -9.80 31.12
CA LYS A 128 -3.91 -11.06 30.65
C LYS A 128 -3.24 -12.26 31.32
N THR A 129 -1.90 -12.28 31.38
CA THR A 129 -1.16 -13.38 32.02
C THR A 129 -1.44 -13.52 33.53
N TYR A 130 -1.77 -12.43 34.23
CA TYR A 130 -2.20 -12.47 35.64
C TYR A 130 -3.64 -12.94 35.86
N ARG A 131 -4.51 -12.91 34.83
CA ARG A 131 -5.90 -13.37 34.94
C ARG A 131 -6.08 -14.85 34.57
N GLU A 132 -5.12 -15.42 33.87
CA GLU A 132 -5.14 -16.83 33.42
C GLU A 132 -4.34 -17.77 34.35
N ARG A 133 -3.68 -17.21 35.38
CA ARG A 133 -3.07 -17.94 36.50
C ARG A 133 -3.96 -17.85 37.74
#